data_AF-A0A7V3WHM2-F1
#
_entry.id   AF-A0A7V3WHM2-F1
#
_cell.length_a   1.000
_cell.length_b   1.000
_cell.length_c   1.000
_cell.angle_alpha   90.00
_cell.angle_beta   90.00
_cell.angle_gamma   90.00
#
_symmetry.space_group_name_H-M   'P 1'
#
loop_
_entity.id
_entity.type
_entity.pdbx_description
1 polymer ?
#
loop_
_entity_poly.entity_id
_entity_poly.type
_entity_poly.pdbx_seq_one_letter_code
_entity_poly.pdbx_strand_id
1 'polypeptide(L)'
;MGKIKSAFEKAMEKVADIGTLTEEEKKYLKEQEEIKTILVDFFKGRIDRDTLWQKLKGRDVKLLKETQIQLIDSLGLGGSDEDFTKRKEGIIAIETLKKSKHLSQVEELLNTLEYLRKQFEDGKQRAIDQLKDAVEKNPQLRLRPMRTSDGRTVFQAAVSVDEAVQERLSEFLADHEERFNAEFNKITMKLKWLISK
;
A
#
# COMPACT_ATOMS: atom_id res chain seq x y z
N MET A 1 17.19 13.71 25.36
CA MET A 1 16.60 13.07 24.17
C MET A 1 17.73 12.43 23.37
N GLY A 2 17.78 11.10 23.26
CA GLY A 2 18.83 10.43 22.49
C GLY A 2 18.60 10.64 21.00
N LYS A 3 19.62 11.11 20.26
CA LYS A 3 19.58 11.15 18.79
C LYS A 3 19.34 9.74 18.28
N ILE A 4 18.25 9.54 17.55
CA ILE A 4 18.00 8.28 16.84
C ILE A 4 19.03 8.20 15.71
N LYS A 5 20.02 7.32 15.88
CA LYS A 5 21.09 7.13 14.91
C LYS A 5 20.54 6.59 13.57
N SER A 6 21.08 7.10 12.46
CA SER A 6 20.69 6.65 11.12
C SER A 6 21.11 5.19 10.87
N ALA A 7 20.55 4.56 9.83
CA ALA A 7 20.93 3.20 9.47
C ALA A 7 22.40 3.15 9.00
N PHE A 8 22.85 4.21 8.31
CA PHE A 8 24.24 4.43 7.95
C PHE A 8 25.14 4.59 9.18
N GLU A 9 24.76 5.39 10.18
CA GLU A 9 25.54 5.56 11.41
C GLU A 9 25.70 4.23 12.17
N LYS A 10 24.61 3.45 12.26
CA LYS A 10 24.65 2.11 12.89
C LYS A 10 25.47 1.11 12.08
N ALA A 11 25.45 1.19 10.74
CA ALA A 11 26.26 0.35 9.88
C ALA A 11 27.74 0.72 10.01
N MET A 12 28.09 2.01 10.01
CA MET A 12 29.45 2.50 10.19
C MET A 12 30.04 2.11 11.55
N GLU A 13 29.24 2.11 12.64
CA GLU A 13 29.68 1.61 13.95
C GLU A 13 29.98 0.10 13.91
N LYS A 14 29.16 -0.72 13.24
CA LYS A 14 29.38 -2.18 13.15
C LYS A 14 30.55 -2.57 12.24
N VAL A 15 30.85 -1.75 11.24
CA VAL A 15 31.91 -1.96 10.23
C VAL A 15 33.29 -1.65 10.81
N ALA A 16 33.38 -0.77 11.82
CA ALA A 16 34.61 -0.54 12.58
C ALA A 16 35.16 -1.83 13.23
N ASP A 17 34.30 -2.82 13.50
CA ASP A 17 34.66 -4.06 14.16
C ASP A 17 34.96 -5.25 13.21
N ILE A 18 34.56 -5.22 11.92
CA ILE A 18 34.54 -6.44 11.07
C ILE A 18 35.16 -6.25 9.65
N GLY A 19 35.47 -5.02 9.23
CA GLY A 19 36.16 -4.76 7.96
C GLY A 19 35.52 -3.58 7.22
N THR A 20 36.36 -2.70 6.64
CA THR A 20 35.95 -1.41 6.10
C THR A 20 35.08 -1.55 4.84
N LEU A 21 33.89 -0.95 4.85
CA LEU A 21 33.08 -0.72 3.64
C LEU A 21 33.89 0.04 2.59
N THR A 22 33.75 -0.37 1.34
CA THR A 22 34.27 0.35 0.19
C THR A 22 33.61 1.72 0.05
N GLU A 23 34.27 2.66 -0.63
CA GLU A 23 33.68 3.99 -0.89
C GLU A 23 32.40 3.91 -1.74
N GLU A 24 32.30 2.89 -2.59
CA GLU A 24 31.10 2.59 -3.38
C GLU A 24 29.92 2.17 -2.49
N GLU A 25 30.15 1.29 -1.52
CA GLU A 25 29.12 0.87 -0.56
C GLU A 25 28.68 2.02 0.36
N LYS A 26 29.62 2.86 0.81
CA LYS A 26 29.29 4.05 1.61
C LYS A 26 28.43 5.03 0.81
N LYS A 27 28.77 5.26 -0.47
CA LYS A 27 27.99 6.13 -1.36
C LYS A 27 26.59 5.57 -1.57
N TYR A 28 26.47 4.28 -1.85
CA TYR A 28 25.18 3.62 -2.02
C TYR A 28 24.29 3.75 -0.78
N LEU A 29 24.84 3.53 0.43
CA LEU A 29 24.07 3.68 1.66
C LEU A 29 23.55 5.12 1.89
N LYS A 30 24.37 6.14 1.57
CA LYS A 30 23.92 7.54 1.62
C LYS A 30 22.79 7.81 0.64
N GLU A 31 22.93 7.32 -0.60
CA GLU A 31 21.89 7.47 -1.63
C GLU A 31 20.56 6.78 -1.22
N GLN A 32 20.63 5.65 -0.53
CA GLN A 32 19.44 4.99 0.04
C GLN A 32 18.75 5.83 1.12
N GLU A 33 19.51 6.48 2.00
CA GLU A 33 18.95 7.37 3.04
C GLU A 33 18.30 8.63 2.44
N GLU A 34 18.94 9.19 1.40
CA GLU A 34 18.37 10.31 0.64
C GLU A 34 17.02 9.93 0.02
N ILE A 35 16.92 8.75 -0.59
CA ILE A 35 15.66 8.29 -1.21
C ILE A 35 14.56 8.09 -0.20
N LYS A 36 14.87 7.50 0.95
CA LYS A 36 13.87 7.36 2.03
C LYS A 36 13.31 8.72 2.42
N THR A 37 14.17 9.73 2.52
CA THR A 37 13.74 11.10 2.83
C THR A 37 12.87 11.68 1.72
N ILE A 38 13.27 11.52 0.46
CA ILE A 38 12.51 11.97 -0.72
C ILE A 38 11.12 11.31 -0.75
N LEU A 39 11.04 9.99 -0.57
CA LEU A 39 9.79 9.25 -0.58
C LEU A 39 8.89 9.62 0.59
N VAL A 40 9.44 9.86 1.78
CA VAL A 40 8.66 10.35 2.94
C VAL A 40 8.02 11.70 2.62
N ASP A 41 8.78 12.63 2.04
CA ASP A 41 8.24 13.93 1.64
C ASP A 41 7.20 13.81 0.54
N PHE A 42 7.42 12.90 -0.42
CA PHE A 42 6.47 12.61 -1.48
C PHE A 42 5.17 12.04 -0.90
N PHE A 43 5.22 11.00 -0.07
CA PHE A 43 4.04 10.43 0.58
C PHE A 43 3.27 11.46 1.40
N LYS A 44 3.97 12.33 2.14
CA LYS A 44 3.35 13.43 2.91
C LYS A 44 2.83 14.58 2.06
N GLY A 45 3.04 14.57 0.75
CA GLY A 45 2.56 15.62 -0.16
C GLY A 45 3.35 16.93 -0.07
N ARG A 46 4.54 16.89 0.53
CA ARG A 46 5.45 18.04 0.58
C ARG A 46 6.17 18.27 -0.74
N ILE A 47 6.28 17.21 -1.55
CA ILE A 47 6.78 17.29 -2.92
C ILE A 47 5.79 16.58 -3.86
N ASP A 48 5.70 17.09 -5.08
CA ASP A 48 4.85 16.58 -6.15
C ASP A 48 5.63 15.65 -7.11
N ARG A 49 4.94 15.19 -8.15
CA ARG A 49 5.49 14.33 -9.20
C ARG A 49 6.73 14.95 -9.85
N ASP A 50 6.67 16.22 -10.21
CA ASP A 50 7.75 16.89 -10.94
C ASP A 50 8.97 17.10 -10.04
N THR A 51 8.75 17.49 -8.78
CA THR A 51 9.82 17.60 -7.79
C THR A 51 10.46 16.25 -7.51
N LEU A 52 9.67 15.17 -7.39
CA LEU A 52 10.18 13.80 -7.27
C LEU A 52 11.05 13.44 -8.48
N TRP A 53 10.58 13.71 -9.69
CA TRP A 53 11.31 13.47 -10.93
C TRP A 53 12.64 14.22 -10.97
N GLN A 54 12.65 15.52 -10.63
CA GLN A 54 13.86 16.33 -10.62
C GLN A 54 14.89 15.81 -9.61
N LYS A 55 14.45 15.44 -8.40
CA LYS A 55 15.34 14.90 -7.35
C LYS A 55 15.98 13.56 -7.71
N LEU A 56 15.33 12.78 -8.57
CA LEU A 56 15.79 11.46 -9.02
C LEU A 56 16.52 11.50 -10.37
N LYS A 57 16.50 12.64 -11.07
CA LYS A 57 17.14 12.80 -12.38
C LYS A 57 18.66 12.58 -12.27
N GLY A 58 19.20 11.76 -13.16
CA GLY A 58 20.64 11.47 -13.22
C GLY A 58 21.14 10.46 -12.18
N ARG A 59 20.25 9.91 -11.35
CA ARG A 59 20.59 8.81 -10.43
C ARG A 59 20.80 7.49 -11.16
N ASP A 60 21.48 6.56 -10.50
CA ASP A 60 21.74 5.24 -11.04
C ASP A 60 20.45 4.45 -11.30
N VAL A 61 20.44 3.63 -12.35
CA VAL A 61 19.25 2.87 -12.77
C VAL A 61 18.80 1.87 -11.70
N LYS A 62 19.74 1.22 -10.98
CA LYS A 62 19.41 0.31 -9.88
C LYS A 62 18.63 1.04 -8.79
N LEU A 63 19.08 2.25 -8.48
CA LEU A 63 18.48 3.12 -7.48
C LEU A 63 17.06 3.57 -7.88
N LEU A 64 16.86 3.91 -9.15
CA LEU A 64 15.53 4.23 -9.69
C LEU A 64 14.57 3.03 -9.61
N LYS A 65 15.05 1.82 -9.94
CA LYS A 65 14.26 0.58 -9.84
C LYS A 65 13.83 0.31 -8.39
N GLU A 66 14.74 0.42 -7.44
CA GLU A 66 14.45 0.25 -6.01
C GLU A 66 13.45 1.30 -5.49
N THR A 67 13.57 2.54 -5.94
CA THR A 67 12.63 3.62 -5.59
C THR A 67 11.22 3.33 -6.13
N GLN A 68 11.11 2.87 -7.38
CA GLN A 68 9.81 2.44 -7.93
C GLN A 68 9.23 1.25 -7.17
N ILE A 69 10.05 0.27 -6.79
CA ILE A 69 9.59 -0.89 -6.01
C ILE A 69 9.02 -0.43 -4.67
N GLN A 70 9.66 0.51 -3.97
CA GLN A 70 9.13 1.07 -2.71
C GLN A 70 7.79 1.80 -2.90
N LEU A 71 7.60 2.53 -4.01
CA LEU A 71 6.30 3.12 -4.33
C LEU A 71 5.24 2.05 -4.60
N ILE A 72 5.60 0.97 -5.27
CA ILE A 72 4.69 -0.14 -5.56
C ILE A 72 4.33 -0.90 -4.29
N ASP A 73 5.29 -1.16 -3.41
CA ASP A 73 5.07 -1.79 -2.09
C ASP A 73 4.13 -0.98 -1.21
N SER A 74 4.04 0.32 -1.46
CA SER A 74 3.16 1.20 -0.74
C SER A 74 1.70 1.12 -1.24
N LEU A 75 1.45 0.64 -2.46
CA LEU A 75 0.11 0.50 -3.01
C LEU A 75 -0.69 -0.55 -2.23
N GLY A 76 -2.00 -0.35 -2.12
CA GLY A 76 -2.91 -1.31 -1.50
C GLY A 76 -4.32 -1.16 -2.03
N LEU A 77 -5.18 -2.12 -1.65
CA LEU A 77 -6.62 -2.06 -1.94
C LEU A 77 -7.32 -0.94 -1.19
N GLY A 78 -6.86 -0.59 0.01
CA GLY A 78 -7.40 0.51 0.79
C GLY A 78 -6.74 1.87 0.47
N GLY A 79 -7.27 2.92 1.11
CA GLY A 79 -6.75 4.29 1.03
C GLY A 79 -7.48 5.16 0.01
N SER A 80 -7.09 6.45 -0.06
CA SER A 80 -7.78 7.42 -0.91
C SER A 80 -7.42 7.27 -2.40
N ASP A 81 -8.31 7.71 -3.29
CA ASP A 81 -8.06 7.84 -4.75
C ASP A 81 -6.91 8.80 -5.05
N GLU A 82 -6.80 9.86 -4.25
CA GLU A 82 -5.70 10.81 -4.35
C GLU A 82 -4.34 10.15 -4.06
N ASP A 83 -4.23 9.39 -2.97
CA ASP A 83 -2.98 8.71 -2.60
C ASP A 83 -2.52 7.72 -3.68
N PHE A 84 -3.46 6.97 -4.26
CA PHE A 84 -3.14 6.02 -5.31
C PHE A 84 -2.73 6.72 -6.60
N THR A 85 -3.48 7.74 -7.02
CA THR A 85 -3.18 8.53 -8.22
C THR A 85 -1.79 9.14 -8.12
N LYS A 86 -1.47 9.73 -6.96
CA LYS A 86 -0.16 10.29 -6.68
C LYS A 86 0.96 9.25 -6.77
N ARG A 87 0.79 8.07 -6.17
CA ARG A 87 1.79 6.99 -6.24
C ARG A 87 1.95 6.45 -7.65
N LYS A 88 0.85 6.25 -8.38
CA LYS A 88 0.81 5.87 -9.79
C LYS A 88 1.61 6.86 -10.65
N GLU A 89 1.36 8.15 -10.49
CA GLU A 89 2.08 9.20 -11.20
C GLU A 89 3.56 9.23 -10.85
N GLY A 90 3.92 9.00 -9.58
CA GLY A 90 5.32 8.89 -9.14
C GLY A 90 6.03 7.70 -9.81
N ILE A 91 5.40 6.53 -9.86
CA ILE A 91 5.95 5.33 -10.52
C ILE A 91 6.20 5.61 -12.01
N ILE A 92 5.22 6.22 -12.67
CA ILE A 92 5.32 6.63 -14.09
C ILE A 92 6.44 7.65 -14.29
N ALA A 93 6.53 8.68 -13.43
CA ALA A 93 7.57 9.69 -13.52
C ALA A 93 8.95 9.06 -13.46
N ILE A 94 9.20 8.16 -12.51
CA ILE A 94 10.49 7.46 -12.41
C ILE A 94 10.74 6.56 -13.62
N GLU A 95 9.69 5.96 -14.21
CA GLU A 95 9.83 5.13 -15.42
C GLU A 95 10.43 5.93 -16.58
N THR A 96 10.04 7.20 -16.70
CA THR A 96 10.55 8.08 -17.76
C THR A 96 12.03 8.43 -17.64
N LEU A 97 12.62 8.28 -16.45
CA LEU A 97 14.05 8.52 -16.19
C LEU A 97 14.94 7.36 -16.65
N LYS A 98 14.38 6.17 -16.86
CA LYS A 98 15.13 4.98 -17.27
C LYS A 98 15.38 4.98 -18.79
N LYS A 99 16.49 4.36 -19.21
CA LYS A 99 16.83 4.18 -20.64
C LYS A 99 15.96 3.11 -21.30
N SER A 100 15.81 1.95 -20.66
CA SER A 100 14.81 0.95 -21.01
C SER A 100 13.48 1.35 -20.38
N LYS A 101 12.51 1.73 -21.21
CA LYS A 101 11.19 2.17 -20.75
C LYS A 101 10.18 1.08 -21.07
N HIS A 102 9.49 0.62 -20.05
CA HIS A 102 8.31 -0.24 -20.20
C HIS A 102 7.03 0.57 -19.96
N LEU A 103 7.05 1.87 -20.31
CA LEU A 103 6.06 2.85 -19.91
C LEU A 103 4.61 2.39 -20.17
N SER A 104 4.30 1.96 -21.40
CA SER A 104 2.94 1.51 -21.74
C SER A 104 2.49 0.29 -20.93
N GLN A 105 3.39 -0.66 -20.67
CA GLN A 105 3.08 -1.86 -19.87
C GLN A 105 2.95 -1.53 -18.38
N VAL A 106 3.77 -0.59 -17.88
CA VAL A 106 3.68 -0.07 -16.51
C VAL A 106 2.34 0.65 -16.32
N GLU A 107 1.95 1.52 -17.24
CA GLU A 107 0.67 2.23 -17.20
C GLU A 107 -0.52 1.28 -17.27
N GLU A 108 -0.48 0.27 -18.13
CA GLU A 108 -1.53 -0.76 -18.25
C GLU A 108 -1.72 -1.52 -16.91
N LEU A 109 -0.64 -1.98 -16.30
CA LEU A 109 -0.70 -2.67 -15.01
C LEU A 109 -1.22 -1.76 -13.89
N LEU A 110 -0.79 -0.50 -13.85
CA LEU A 110 -1.27 0.48 -12.88
C LEU A 110 -2.76 0.80 -13.07
N ASN A 111 -3.23 0.93 -14.31
CA ASN A 111 -4.66 1.10 -14.62
C ASN A 111 -5.48 -0.12 -14.19
N THR A 112 -4.92 -1.32 -14.34
CA THR A 112 -5.56 -2.57 -13.88
C THR A 112 -5.69 -2.59 -12.36
N LEU A 113 -4.64 -2.16 -11.62
CA LEU A 113 -4.71 -2.01 -10.17
C LEU A 113 -5.78 -0.98 -9.75
N GLU A 114 -5.85 0.15 -10.45
CA GLU A 114 -6.86 1.19 -10.19
C GLU A 114 -8.29 0.66 -10.38
N TYR A 115 -8.52 -0.04 -11.49
CA TYR A 115 -9.81 -0.66 -11.78
C TYR A 115 -10.19 -1.68 -10.71
N LEU A 116 -9.26 -2.56 -10.34
CA LEU A 116 -9.49 -3.57 -9.30
C LEU A 116 -9.88 -2.92 -7.97
N ARG A 117 -9.24 -1.80 -7.62
CA ARG A 117 -9.54 -1.06 -6.40
C ARG A 117 -10.92 -0.42 -6.41
N LYS A 118 -11.32 0.20 -7.52
CA LYS A 118 -12.67 0.76 -7.68
C LYS A 118 -13.73 -0.34 -7.58
N GLN A 119 -13.50 -1.49 -8.19
CA GLN A 119 -14.40 -2.64 -8.07
C GLN A 119 -14.54 -3.15 -6.63
N PHE A 120 -13.45 -3.12 -5.85
CA PHE A 120 -13.47 -3.50 -4.44
C PHE A 120 -14.32 -2.51 -3.61
N GLU A 121 -14.07 -1.21 -3.74
CA GLU A 121 -14.81 -0.17 -3.02
C GLU A 121 -16.29 -0.13 -3.42
N ASP A 122 -16.60 -0.24 -4.71
CA ASP A 122 -17.99 -0.34 -5.21
C ASP A 122 -18.70 -1.60 -4.69
N GLY A 123 -17.98 -2.71 -4.56
CA GLY A 123 -18.48 -3.95 -3.97
C GLY A 123 -18.80 -3.76 -2.48
N LYS A 124 -17.89 -3.15 -1.73
CA LYS A 124 -18.03 -2.85 -0.31
C LYS A 124 -19.21 -1.90 -0.05
N GLN A 125 -19.34 -0.83 -0.83
CA GLN A 125 -20.45 0.11 -0.67
C GLN A 125 -21.80 -0.55 -0.96
N ARG A 126 -21.90 -1.35 -2.03
CA ARG A 126 -23.12 -2.11 -2.32
C ARG A 126 -23.48 -3.09 -1.21
N ALA A 127 -22.50 -3.77 -0.62
CA ALA A 127 -22.74 -4.66 0.51
C ALA A 127 -23.28 -3.90 1.73
N ILE A 128 -22.72 -2.73 2.05
CA ILE A 128 -23.22 -1.85 3.11
C ILE A 128 -24.68 -1.48 2.87
N ASP A 129 -25.01 -1.02 1.67
CA ASP A 129 -26.35 -0.54 1.34
C ASP A 129 -27.37 -1.69 1.41
N GLN A 130 -27.02 -2.88 0.90
CA GLN A 130 -27.86 -4.07 0.97
C GLN A 130 -28.06 -4.56 2.41
N LEU A 131 -27.01 -4.54 3.23
CA LEU A 131 -27.11 -4.94 4.64
C LEU A 131 -27.97 -3.96 5.43
N LYS A 132 -27.85 -2.65 5.19
CA LYS A 132 -28.70 -1.64 5.81
C LYS A 132 -30.16 -1.88 5.49
N ASP A 133 -30.49 -2.01 4.21
CA ASP A 133 -31.87 -2.25 3.74
C ASP A 133 -32.45 -3.55 4.34
N ALA A 134 -31.65 -4.62 4.40
CA ALA A 134 -32.07 -5.89 4.99
C ALA A 134 -32.35 -5.78 6.50
N VAL A 135 -31.46 -5.12 7.26
CA VAL A 135 -31.59 -4.95 8.72
C VAL A 135 -32.74 -4.00 9.08
N GLU A 136 -33.02 -3.01 8.25
CA GLU A 136 -34.18 -2.12 8.41
C GLU A 136 -35.50 -2.85 8.17
N LYS A 137 -35.57 -3.68 7.10
CA LYS A 137 -36.76 -4.47 6.76
C LYS A 137 -37.00 -5.66 7.68
N ASN A 138 -35.94 -6.20 8.30
CA ASN A 138 -36.05 -7.33 9.22
C ASN A 138 -35.24 -7.09 10.51
N PRO A 139 -35.88 -6.55 11.56
CA PRO A 139 -35.23 -6.29 12.85
C PRO A 139 -34.63 -7.53 13.53
N GLN A 140 -35.07 -8.74 13.17
CA GLN A 140 -34.48 -9.98 13.72
C GLN A 140 -33.03 -10.19 13.25
N LEU A 141 -32.63 -9.58 12.13
CA LEU A 141 -31.24 -9.64 11.65
C LEU A 141 -30.25 -8.91 12.56
N ARG A 142 -30.75 -8.15 13.55
CA ARG A 142 -29.97 -7.53 14.62
C ARG A 142 -29.64 -8.51 15.76
N LEU A 143 -30.23 -9.69 15.79
CA LEU A 143 -29.94 -10.70 16.82
C LEU A 143 -28.67 -11.47 16.46
N ARG A 144 -27.72 -11.53 17.40
CA ARG A 144 -26.45 -12.27 17.26
C ARG A 144 -26.32 -13.34 18.35
N PRO A 145 -25.84 -14.56 18.01
CA PRO A 145 -25.50 -15.56 19.00
C PRO A 145 -24.20 -15.17 19.72
N MET A 146 -24.22 -15.16 21.06
CA MET A 146 -23.05 -14.95 21.91
C MET A 146 -22.88 -16.09 22.89
N ARG A 147 -21.63 -16.53 23.09
CA ARG A 147 -21.29 -17.50 24.13
C ARG A 147 -21.13 -16.78 25.48
N THR A 148 -21.91 -17.19 26.46
CA THR A 148 -21.80 -16.73 27.85
C THR A 148 -20.67 -17.44 28.59
N SER A 149 -20.25 -16.91 29.72
CA SER A 149 -19.15 -17.45 30.55
C SER A 149 -19.42 -18.87 31.07
N ASP A 150 -20.69 -19.31 31.08
CA ASP A 150 -21.14 -20.66 31.41
C ASP A 150 -21.23 -21.60 30.18
N GLY A 151 -20.79 -21.15 29.00
CA GLY A 151 -20.73 -21.93 27.76
C GLY A 151 -22.04 -22.01 26.98
N ARG A 152 -23.13 -21.37 27.44
CA ARG A 152 -24.41 -21.33 26.71
C ARG A 152 -24.36 -20.33 25.57
N THR A 153 -25.20 -20.56 24.55
CA THR A 153 -25.39 -19.58 23.46
C THR A 153 -26.68 -18.81 23.72
N VAL A 154 -26.57 -17.50 23.85
CA VAL A 154 -27.70 -16.58 24.00
C VAL A 154 -27.75 -15.61 22.83
N PHE A 155 -28.94 -15.14 22.45
CA PHE A 155 -29.07 -14.14 21.40
C PHE A 155 -29.11 -12.74 22.02
N GLN A 156 -28.17 -11.89 21.63
CA GLN A 156 -28.15 -10.48 22.00
C GLN A 156 -28.57 -9.64 20.79
N ALA A 157 -29.44 -8.65 21.00
CA ALA A 157 -29.73 -7.67 19.96
C ALA A 157 -28.59 -6.65 19.88
N ALA A 158 -28.14 -6.31 18.66
CA ALA A 158 -27.27 -5.18 18.40
C ALA A 158 -27.95 -3.88 18.87
N VAL A 159 -27.15 -2.93 19.34
CA VAL A 159 -27.62 -1.65 19.88
C VAL A 159 -28.17 -0.75 18.76
N SER A 160 -27.72 -0.95 17.52
CA SER A 160 -28.14 -0.17 16.36
C SER A 160 -28.14 -0.96 15.04
N VAL A 161 -28.75 -0.38 14.00
CA VAL A 161 -28.63 -0.87 12.61
C VAL A 161 -27.17 -0.87 12.17
N ASP A 162 -26.46 0.21 12.43
CA ASP A 162 -25.06 0.37 12.00
C ASP A 162 -24.15 -0.68 12.65
N GLU A 163 -24.35 -1.01 13.93
CA GLU A 163 -23.60 -2.09 14.59
C GLU A 163 -23.86 -3.45 13.91
N ALA A 164 -25.12 -3.79 13.64
CA ALA A 164 -25.48 -5.04 12.95
C ALA A 164 -24.93 -5.11 11.52
N VAL A 165 -24.87 -3.97 10.82
CA VAL A 165 -24.30 -3.86 9.48
C VAL A 165 -22.78 -4.04 9.50
N GLN A 166 -22.06 -3.41 10.43
CA GLN A 166 -20.60 -3.51 10.53
C GLN A 166 -20.13 -4.93 10.83
N GLU A 167 -20.82 -5.65 11.71
CA GLU A 167 -20.49 -7.04 12.01
C GLU A 167 -20.64 -7.94 10.78
N ARG A 168 -21.78 -7.85 10.08
CA ARG A 168 -22.03 -8.64 8.87
C ARG A 168 -21.14 -8.22 7.69
N LEU A 169 -20.80 -6.94 7.62
CA LEU A 169 -19.85 -6.44 6.63
C LEU A 169 -18.46 -7.07 6.85
N SER A 170 -18.06 -7.29 8.09
CA SER A 170 -16.77 -7.92 8.40
C SER A 170 -16.69 -9.36 7.87
N GLU A 171 -17.80 -10.11 7.94
CA GLU A 171 -17.90 -11.45 7.32
C GLU A 171 -17.80 -11.38 5.80
N PHE A 172 -18.52 -10.44 5.16
CA PHE A 172 -18.44 -10.21 3.72
C PHE A 172 -17.02 -9.86 3.27
N LEU A 173 -16.36 -8.97 4.02
CA LEU A 173 -15.01 -8.51 3.73
C LEU A 173 -13.98 -9.64 3.85
N ALA A 174 -14.12 -10.55 4.82
CA ALA A 174 -13.17 -11.64 5.01
C ALA A 174 -12.97 -12.48 3.72
N ASP A 175 -14.06 -12.90 3.07
CA ASP A 175 -14.01 -13.71 1.85
C ASP A 175 -13.62 -12.89 0.61
N HIS A 176 -14.07 -11.63 0.52
CA HIS A 176 -13.85 -10.79 -0.66
C HIS A 176 -12.46 -10.17 -0.66
N GLU A 177 -11.94 -9.75 0.49
CA GLU A 177 -10.60 -9.19 0.61
C GLU A 177 -9.54 -10.21 0.21
N GLU A 178 -9.69 -11.49 0.55
CA GLU A 178 -8.72 -12.52 0.15
C GLU A 178 -8.57 -12.59 -1.38
N ARG A 179 -9.69 -12.68 -2.10
CA ARG A 179 -9.69 -12.75 -3.57
C ARG A 179 -9.11 -11.49 -4.20
N PHE A 180 -9.56 -10.31 -3.76
CA PHE A 180 -9.06 -9.05 -4.31
C PHE A 180 -7.58 -8.86 -3.98
N ASN A 181 -7.12 -9.22 -2.77
CA ASN A 181 -5.72 -9.14 -2.40
C ASN A 181 -4.86 -10.08 -3.24
N ALA A 182 -5.33 -11.30 -3.50
CA ALA A 182 -4.61 -12.25 -4.34
C ALA A 182 -4.37 -11.71 -5.76
N GLU A 183 -5.41 -11.17 -6.41
CA GLU A 183 -5.27 -10.56 -7.74
C GLU A 183 -4.44 -9.27 -7.71
N PHE A 184 -4.60 -8.42 -6.68
CA PHE A 184 -3.81 -7.21 -6.50
C PHE A 184 -2.32 -7.53 -6.36
N ASN A 185 -1.98 -8.53 -5.53
CA ASN A 185 -0.62 -8.99 -5.32
C ASN A 185 -0.01 -9.58 -6.60
N LYS A 186 -0.79 -10.34 -7.37
CA LYS A 186 -0.34 -10.90 -8.66
C LYS A 186 -0.01 -9.81 -9.66
N ILE A 187 -0.83 -8.76 -9.78
CA ILE A 187 -0.54 -7.62 -10.67
C ILE A 187 0.69 -6.85 -10.16
N THR A 188 0.77 -6.63 -8.84
CA THR A 188 1.91 -5.99 -8.18
C THR A 188 3.23 -6.73 -8.42
N MET A 189 3.22 -8.07 -8.34
CA MET A 189 4.39 -8.90 -8.65
C MET A 189 4.81 -8.79 -10.12
N LYS A 190 3.85 -8.79 -11.05
CA LYS A 190 4.14 -8.58 -12.48
C LYS A 190 4.78 -7.21 -12.72
N LEU A 191 4.26 -6.17 -12.06
CA LEU A 191 4.79 -4.81 -12.16
C LEU A 191 6.22 -4.72 -11.60
N LYS A 192 6.49 -5.32 -10.44
CA LYS A 192 7.85 -5.38 -9.87
C LYS A 192 8.82 -6.14 -10.77
N TRP A 193 8.39 -7.27 -11.33
CA TRP A 193 9.20 -8.04 -12.27
C TRP A 193 9.54 -7.22 -13.52
N LEU A 194 8.55 -6.52 -14.07
CA LEU A 194 8.74 -5.64 -15.22
C LEU A 194 9.74 -4.51 -14.93
N ILE A 195 9.68 -3.90 -13.75
CA ILE A 195 10.62 -2.85 -13.34
C ILE A 195 12.02 -3.37 -13.11
N SER A 196 12.14 -4.62 -12.66
CA SER A 196 13.43 -5.25 -12.37
C SER A 196 14.22 -5.59 -13.63
N LYS A 197 13.56 -5.75 -14.78
CA LYS A 197 14.21 -5.88 -16.10
C LYS A 197 15.02 -4.64 -16.45
#